data_AF-A0A3P8T279-F1
#
_entry.id   AF-A0A3P8T279-F1
#
_cell.length_a   1.000
_cell.length_b   1.000
_cell.length_c   1.000
_cell.angle_alpha   90.00
_cell.angle_beta   90.00
_cell.angle_gamma   90.00
#
_symmetry.space_group_name_H-M   'P 1'
#
loop_
_entity.id
_entity.type
_entity.pdbx_description
1 polymer ?
#
loop_
_entity_poly.entity_id
_entity_poly.type
_entity_poly.pdbx_seq_one_letter_code
_entity_poly.pdbx_strand_id
1 'polypeptide(L)'
;MHLNKILSLIDIVVGFFQLYFYLLSISKLLLSPFLCVLPWLQVLLWSFSIKERSKSIQKANKSLKESSRQRRNLLLASKKYQEFQRDAEELLLWMEEKFKVAEDESYRDPTNILRKLKKHEAAEKEMQANQVWLDRLVQVNGRPLMLAEEHPNSQSISRKSSLLSSRWRRLQDKMADRGDKLRQAGQQEQLMELLQWECEDL
;
A
#
# COMPACT_ATOMS: atom_id res chain seq x y z
N MET A 1 -42.24 -10.09 102.70
CA MET A 1 -41.65 -11.20 101.92
C MET A 1 -41.76 -11.03 100.40
N HIS A 2 -42.81 -10.39 99.86
CA HIS A 2 -42.97 -10.18 98.40
C HIS A 2 -42.01 -9.15 97.77
N LEU A 3 -41.66 -8.07 98.47
CA LEU A 3 -40.76 -7.02 97.95
C LEU A 3 -39.34 -7.52 97.66
N ASN A 4 -38.75 -8.36 98.52
CA ASN A 4 -37.41 -8.90 98.29
C ASN A 4 -37.33 -9.82 97.06
N LYS A 5 -38.41 -10.53 96.72
CA LYS A 5 -38.46 -11.33 95.48
C LYS A 5 -38.48 -10.44 94.24
N ILE A 6 -39.24 -9.34 94.28
CA ILE A 6 -39.32 -8.36 93.20
C ILE A 6 -37.98 -7.64 92.99
N LEU A 7 -37.30 -7.22 94.07
CA LEU A 7 -35.96 -6.65 93.97
C LEU A 7 -34.96 -7.63 93.35
N SER A 8 -34.95 -8.90 93.75
CA SER A 8 -34.03 -9.88 93.14
C SER A 8 -34.31 -10.15 91.66
N LEU A 9 -35.59 -10.09 91.24
CA LEU A 9 -35.98 -10.21 89.84
C LEU A 9 -35.53 -8.99 89.02
N ILE A 10 -35.61 -7.79 89.59
CA ILE A 10 -35.09 -6.57 88.97
C ILE A 10 -33.57 -6.67 88.83
N ASP A 11 -32.84 -7.11 89.85
CA ASP A 11 -31.38 -7.27 89.78
C ASP A 11 -30.96 -8.31 88.72
N ILE A 12 -31.72 -9.40 88.56
CA ILE A 12 -31.48 -10.40 87.51
C ILE A 12 -31.73 -9.80 86.13
N VAL A 13 -32.86 -9.10 85.94
CA VAL A 13 -33.19 -8.48 84.65
C VAL A 13 -32.18 -7.38 84.29
N VAL A 14 -31.81 -6.53 85.24
CA VAL A 14 -30.75 -5.52 85.09
C VAL A 14 -29.42 -6.19 84.76
N GLY A 15 -29.06 -7.29 85.42
CA GLY A 15 -27.86 -8.07 85.12
C GLY A 15 -27.85 -8.68 83.72
N PHE A 16 -28.98 -9.23 83.25
CA PHE A 16 -29.12 -9.73 81.87
C PHE A 16 -29.01 -8.60 80.84
N PHE A 17 -29.61 -7.44 81.10
CA PHE A 17 -29.44 -6.26 80.25
C PHE A 17 -27.98 -5.80 80.23
N GLN A 18 -27.31 -5.73 81.38
CA GLN A 18 -25.90 -5.36 81.48
C GLN A 18 -25.01 -6.33 80.70
N LEU A 19 -25.24 -7.65 80.84
CA LEU A 19 -24.50 -8.70 80.16
C LEU A 19 -24.76 -8.67 78.64
N TYR A 20 -26.01 -8.45 78.23
CA TYR A 20 -26.38 -8.28 76.82
C TYR A 20 -25.68 -7.06 76.21
N PHE A 21 -25.68 -5.91 76.88
CA PHE A 21 -24.96 -4.72 76.43
C PHE A 21 -23.44 -4.93 76.40
N TYR A 22 -22.88 -5.67 77.36
CA TYR A 22 -21.46 -6.00 77.41
C TYR A 22 -21.06 -6.93 76.25
N LEU A 23 -21.85 -7.98 75.98
CA LEU A 23 -21.67 -8.89 74.84
C LEU A 23 -21.87 -8.18 73.49
N LEU A 24 -22.83 -7.25 73.40
CA LEU A 24 -23.04 -6.41 72.21
C LEU A 24 -21.86 -5.45 71.98
N SER A 25 -21.23 -4.96 73.05
CA SER A 25 -20.03 -4.12 72.97
C SER A 25 -18.79 -4.92 72.55
N ILE A 26 -18.59 -6.12 73.12
CA ILE A 26 -17.51 -7.04 72.76
C ILE A 26 -17.62 -7.50 71.31
N SER A 27 -18.83 -7.85 70.83
CA SER A 27 -19.04 -8.23 69.43
C SER A 27 -18.74 -7.09 68.46
N LYS A 28 -19.07 -5.84 68.79
CA LYS A 28 -18.66 -4.67 68.00
C LYS A 28 -17.14 -4.44 68.02
N LEU A 29 -16.47 -4.64 69.16
CA LEU A 29 -15.00 -4.57 69.24
C LEU A 29 -14.31 -5.69 68.45
N LEU A 30 -14.87 -6.89 68.42
CA LEU A 30 -14.34 -8.04 67.70
C LEU A 30 -14.56 -7.94 66.18
N LEU A 31 -15.66 -7.34 65.72
CA LEU A 31 -15.93 -7.13 64.28
C LEU A 31 -15.30 -5.85 63.70
N SER A 32 -14.98 -4.86 64.53
CA SER A 32 -14.30 -3.61 64.14
C SER A 32 -13.05 -3.83 63.25
N PRO A 33 -12.09 -4.70 63.61
CA PRO A 33 -10.91 -4.94 62.77
C PRO A 33 -11.26 -5.52 61.39
N PHE A 34 -12.31 -6.35 61.28
CA PHE A 34 -12.76 -6.90 59.98
C PHE A 34 -13.44 -5.85 59.10
N LEU A 35 -14.27 -4.98 59.68
CA LEU A 35 -14.91 -3.86 58.98
C LEU A 35 -13.92 -2.82 58.48
N CYS A 36 -12.83 -2.58 59.21
CA CYS A 36 -11.78 -1.65 58.79
C CYS A 36 -10.92 -2.18 57.63
N VAL A 37 -10.77 -3.50 57.47
CA VAL A 37 -9.95 -4.11 56.42
C VAL A 37 -10.74 -4.36 55.13
N LEU A 38 -12.06 -4.54 55.20
CA LEU A 38 -12.94 -4.79 54.06
C LEU A 38 -12.77 -3.77 52.90
N PRO A 39 -12.74 -2.44 53.14
CA PRO A 39 -12.50 -1.46 52.07
C PRO A 39 -11.15 -1.65 51.37
N TRP A 40 -10.09 -1.95 52.13
CA TRP A 40 -8.75 -2.18 51.59
C TRP A 40 -8.67 -3.48 50.78
N LEU A 41 -9.41 -4.51 51.20
CA LEU A 41 -9.53 -5.78 50.49
C LEU A 41 -10.28 -5.62 49.16
N GLN A 42 -11.30 -4.76 49.15
CA GLN A 42 -12.08 -4.40 47.97
C GLN A 42 -11.25 -3.56 46.97
N VAL A 43 -10.39 -2.65 47.45
CA VAL A 43 -9.42 -1.91 46.61
C VAL A 43 -8.36 -2.86 46.03
N LEU A 44 -7.87 -3.82 46.81
CA LEU A 44 -6.93 -4.85 46.33
C LEU A 44 -7.53 -5.69 45.20
N LEU A 45 -8.76 -6.18 45.39
CA LEU A 45 -9.53 -6.92 44.37
C LEU A 45 -9.81 -6.08 43.11
N TRP A 46 -10.17 -4.81 43.30
CA TRP A 46 -10.35 -3.87 42.19
C TRP A 46 -9.05 -3.63 41.43
N SER A 47 -7.92 -3.47 42.13
CA SER A 47 -6.60 -3.28 41.53
C SER A 47 -6.17 -4.48 40.69
N PHE A 48 -6.48 -5.70 41.13
CA PHE A 48 -6.24 -6.93 40.37
C PHE A 48 -7.09 -6.96 39.10
N SER A 49 -8.39 -6.69 39.23
CA SER A 49 -9.33 -6.64 38.10
C SER A 49 -8.95 -5.58 37.06
N ILE A 50 -8.46 -4.41 37.49
CA ILE A 50 -7.96 -3.38 36.57
C ILE A 50 -6.70 -3.85 35.85
N LYS A 51 -5.76 -4.46 36.56
CA LYS A 51 -4.51 -4.96 35.94
C LYS A 51 -4.82 -5.99 34.86
N GLU A 52 -5.74 -6.92 35.13
CA GLU A 52 -6.22 -7.93 34.17
C GLU A 52 -6.82 -7.27 32.91
N ARG A 53 -7.77 -6.34 33.09
CA ARG A 53 -8.42 -5.61 31.99
C ARG A 53 -7.42 -4.79 31.18
N SER A 54 -6.50 -4.09 31.85
CA SER A 54 -5.45 -3.30 31.21
C SER A 54 -4.56 -4.17 30.31
N LYS A 55 -4.13 -5.34 30.80
CA LYS A 55 -3.35 -6.30 29.99
C LYS A 55 -4.13 -6.80 28.77
N SER A 56 -5.42 -7.13 28.94
CA SER A 56 -6.29 -7.55 27.83
C SER A 56 -6.41 -6.47 26.76
N ILE A 57 -6.68 -5.23 27.17
CA ILE A 57 -6.77 -4.07 26.27
C ILE A 57 -5.44 -3.83 25.55
N GLN A 58 -4.31 -3.93 26.25
CA GLN A 58 -2.99 -3.79 25.63
C GLN A 58 -2.74 -4.86 24.56
N LYS A 59 -3.12 -6.12 24.81
CA LYS A 59 -3.00 -7.20 23.81
C LYS A 59 -3.89 -6.95 22.60
N ALA A 60 -5.16 -6.57 22.82
CA ALA A 60 -6.10 -6.24 21.76
C ALA A 60 -5.60 -5.06 20.91
N ASN A 61 -5.08 -4.01 21.54
CA ASN A 61 -4.54 -2.83 20.85
C ASN A 61 -3.29 -3.19 20.01
N LYS A 62 -2.39 -4.04 20.53
CA LYS A 62 -1.25 -4.55 19.75
C LYS A 62 -1.71 -5.32 18.51
N SER A 63 -2.66 -6.23 18.67
CA SER A 63 -3.22 -7.01 17.55
C SER A 63 -3.90 -6.13 16.51
N LEU A 64 -4.67 -5.12 16.95
CA LEU A 64 -5.35 -4.18 16.07
C LEU A 64 -4.34 -3.33 15.27
N LYS A 65 -3.28 -2.86 15.93
CA LYS A 65 -2.20 -2.11 15.27
C LYS A 65 -1.51 -2.94 14.21
N GLU A 66 -1.20 -4.20 14.51
CA GLU A 66 -0.57 -5.10 13.55
C GLU A 66 -1.48 -5.39 12.35
N SER A 67 -2.74 -5.74 12.59
CA SER A 67 -3.72 -5.97 11.51
C SER A 67 -3.92 -4.71 10.64
N SER A 68 -3.96 -3.53 11.27
CA SER A 68 -4.07 -2.26 10.56
C SER A 68 -2.83 -1.96 9.72
N ARG A 69 -1.63 -2.29 10.21
CA ARG A 69 -0.37 -2.16 9.47
C ARG A 69 -0.34 -3.09 8.26
N GLN A 70 -0.73 -4.35 8.44
CA GLN A 70 -0.82 -5.33 7.35
C GLN A 70 -1.82 -4.88 6.28
N ARG A 71 -3.03 -4.45 6.69
CA ARG A 71 -4.03 -3.93 5.75
C ARG A 71 -3.52 -2.71 5.00
N ARG A 72 -2.83 -1.78 5.66
CA ARG A 72 -2.19 -0.63 5.02
C ARG A 72 -1.16 -1.07 3.98
N ASN A 73 -0.31 -2.04 4.30
CA ASN A 73 0.70 -2.55 3.37
C ASN A 73 0.04 -3.16 2.11
N LEU A 74 -0.98 -4.00 2.28
CA LEU A 74 -1.73 -4.59 1.17
C LEU A 74 -2.40 -3.53 0.28
N LEU A 75 -3.01 -2.50 0.88
CA LEU A 75 -3.61 -1.40 0.13
C LEU A 75 -2.58 -0.60 -0.65
N LEU A 76 -1.42 -0.32 -0.06
CA LEU A 76 -0.32 0.38 -0.74
C LEU A 76 0.24 -0.46 -1.89
N ALA A 77 0.36 -1.77 -1.71
CA ALA A 77 0.83 -2.68 -2.75
C ALA A 77 -0.18 -2.77 -3.91
N SER A 78 -1.47 -2.89 -3.61
CA SER A 78 -2.57 -2.86 -4.60
C SER A 78 -2.59 -1.54 -5.39
N LYS A 79 -2.47 -0.40 -4.69
CA LYS A 79 -2.39 0.92 -5.34
C LYS A 79 -1.23 0.98 -6.33
N LYS A 80 -0.02 0.60 -5.91
CA LYS A 80 1.16 0.62 -6.78
C LYS A 80 1.01 -0.32 -7.99
N TYR A 81 0.37 -1.48 -7.80
CA TYR A 81 0.08 -2.39 -8.91
C TYR A 81 -0.88 -1.76 -9.93
N GLN A 82 -1.93 -1.07 -9.48
CA GLN A 82 -2.85 -0.37 -10.38
C GLN A 82 -2.18 0.78 -11.13
N GLU A 83 -1.34 1.57 -10.45
CA GLU A 83 -0.52 2.61 -11.07
C GLU A 83 0.38 2.02 -12.17
N PHE A 84 1.08 0.91 -11.88
CA PHE A 84 1.87 0.18 -12.87
C PHE A 84 1.05 -0.27 -14.08
N GLN A 85 -0.14 -0.84 -13.87
CA GLN A 85 -1.00 -1.32 -14.97
C GLN A 85 -1.43 -0.18 -15.89
N ARG A 86 -1.91 0.92 -15.30
CA ARG A 86 -2.32 2.11 -16.06
C ARG A 86 -1.15 2.65 -16.88
N ASP A 87 0.00 2.88 -16.23
CA ASP A 87 1.16 3.46 -16.90
C ASP A 87 1.70 2.51 -18.00
N ALA A 88 1.59 1.19 -17.80
CA ALA A 88 1.96 0.20 -18.81
C ALA A 88 1.03 0.23 -20.03
N GLU A 89 -0.28 0.39 -19.80
CA GLU A 89 -1.28 0.50 -20.86
C GLU A 89 -1.12 1.80 -21.65
N GLU A 90 -0.84 2.90 -20.98
CA GLU A 90 -0.56 4.18 -21.62
C GLU A 90 0.66 4.09 -22.54
N LEU A 91 1.76 3.49 -22.07
CA LEU A 91 2.96 3.27 -22.88
C LEU A 91 2.69 2.30 -24.05
N LEU A 92 1.85 1.28 -23.87
CA LEU A 92 1.45 0.38 -24.94
C LEU A 92 0.65 1.10 -26.03
N LEU A 93 -0.29 1.96 -25.64
CA LEU A 93 -1.07 2.76 -26.59
C LEU A 93 -0.19 3.73 -27.36
N TRP A 94 0.72 4.43 -26.68
CA TRP A 94 1.71 5.29 -27.33
C TRP A 94 2.58 4.51 -28.32
N MET A 95 3.05 3.31 -27.97
CA MET A 95 3.81 2.46 -28.90
C MET A 95 2.99 2.09 -30.13
N GLU A 96 1.70 1.77 -29.97
CA GLU A 96 0.81 1.46 -31.09
C GLU A 96 0.65 2.64 -32.06
N GLU A 97 0.59 3.87 -31.54
CA GLU A 97 0.62 5.07 -32.38
C GLU A 97 1.93 5.22 -33.15
N LYS A 98 3.07 4.92 -32.51
CA LYS A 98 4.37 4.95 -33.19
C LYS A 98 4.56 3.82 -34.18
N PHE A 99 3.94 2.65 -33.96
CA PHE A 99 3.94 1.59 -34.95
C PHE A 99 3.30 2.04 -36.27
N LYS A 100 2.21 2.81 -36.23
CA LYS A 100 1.61 3.39 -37.45
C LYS A 100 2.58 4.28 -38.22
N VAL A 101 3.44 5.02 -37.51
CA VAL A 101 4.50 5.83 -38.13
C VAL A 101 5.60 4.93 -38.71
N ALA A 102 6.00 3.89 -37.99
CA ALA A 102 7.06 2.98 -38.41
C ALA A 102 6.65 2.06 -39.58
N GLU A 103 5.36 1.75 -39.71
CA GLU A 103 4.80 0.91 -40.77
C GLU A 103 4.33 1.70 -41.99
N ASP A 104 4.35 3.05 -41.93
CA ASP A 104 4.01 3.89 -43.06
C ASP A 104 4.99 3.71 -44.22
N GLU A 105 4.49 3.16 -45.33
CA GLU A 105 5.27 2.89 -46.55
C GLU A 105 5.31 4.06 -47.54
N SER A 106 4.92 5.28 -47.11
CA SER A 106 4.95 6.47 -47.95
C SER A 106 6.33 6.83 -48.52
N TYR A 107 7.41 6.19 -48.06
CA TYR A 107 8.76 6.31 -48.63
C TYR A 107 8.85 5.79 -50.08
N ARG A 108 7.91 4.95 -50.54
CA ARG A 108 7.87 4.46 -51.93
C ARG A 108 7.45 5.53 -52.94
N ASP A 109 6.80 6.59 -52.47
CA ASP A 109 6.48 7.76 -53.27
C ASP A 109 7.53 8.85 -52.98
N PRO A 110 8.37 9.23 -53.98
CA PRO A 110 9.44 10.20 -53.77
C PRO A 110 8.91 11.59 -53.43
N THR A 111 7.64 11.89 -53.70
CA THR A 111 7.06 13.21 -53.47
C THR A 111 7.27 13.68 -52.01
N ASN A 112 7.97 14.81 -51.84
CA ASN A 112 8.31 15.41 -50.55
C ASN A 112 9.14 14.51 -49.61
N ILE A 113 10.08 13.71 -50.11
CA ILE A 113 10.82 12.74 -49.29
C ILE A 113 11.58 13.40 -48.13
N LEU A 114 12.18 14.58 -48.34
CA LEU A 114 12.93 15.30 -47.30
C LEU A 114 12.02 15.71 -46.14
N ARG A 115 10.76 16.07 -46.43
CA ARG A 115 9.76 16.37 -45.41
C ARG A 115 9.37 15.12 -44.62
N LYS A 116 9.22 13.98 -45.31
CA LYS A 116 8.92 12.67 -44.69
C LYS A 116 10.07 12.25 -43.76
N LEU A 117 11.32 12.41 -44.21
CA LEU A 117 12.53 12.12 -43.44
C LEU A 117 12.62 12.99 -42.17
N LYS A 118 12.46 14.31 -42.28
CA LYS A 118 12.50 15.21 -41.11
C LYS A 118 11.42 14.86 -40.06
N LYS A 119 10.21 14.49 -40.49
CA LYS A 119 9.17 14.01 -39.57
C LYS A 119 9.55 12.71 -38.89
N HIS A 120 10.21 11.80 -39.61
CA HIS A 120 10.67 10.53 -39.05
C HIS A 120 11.76 10.74 -37.99
N GLU A 121 12.76 11.57 -38.26
CA GLU A 121 13.82 11.91 -37.29
C GLU A 121 13.25 12.53 -36.01
N ALA A 122 12.18 13.33 -36.12
CA ALA A 122 11.47 13.85 -34.96
C ALA A 122 10.81 12.74 -34.13
N ALA A 123 10.21 11.74 -34.79
CA ALA A 123 9.63 10.57 -34.13
C ALA A 123 10.72 9.69 -33.48
N GLU A 124 11.89 9.53 -34.10
CA GLU A 124 13.03 8.83 -33.50
C GLU A 124 13.53 9.54 -32.23
N LYS A 125 13.63 10.87 -32.24
CA LYS A 125 14.01 11.66 -31.05
C LYS A 125 12.99 11.52 -29.93
N GLU A 126 11.70 11.53 -30.25
CA GLU A 126 10.64 11.28 -29.26
C GLU A 126 10.75 9.87 -28.66
N MET A 127 11.04 8.87 -29.50
CA MET A 127 11.26 7.50 -29.03
C MET A 127 12.47 7.40 -28.09
N GLN A 128 13.58 8.07 -28.41
CA GLN A 128 14.74 8.14 -27.53
C GLN A 128 14.42 8.78 -26.18
N ALA A 129 13.64 9.87 -26.17
CA ALA A 129 13.21 10.52 -24.92
C ALA A 129 12.31 9.60 -24.07
N ASN A 130 11.44 8.81 -24.72
CA ASN A 130 10.52 7.91 -24.03
C ASN A 130 11.15 6.59 -23.55
N GLN A 131 12.41 6.30 -23.92
CA GLN A 131 13.17 5.19 -23.35
C GLN A 131 13.23 5.26 -21.82
N VAL A 132 13.38 6.48 -21.27
CA VAL A 132 13.42 6.71 -19.81
C VAL A 132 12.11 6.29 -19.13
N TRP A 133 10.97 6.45 -19.81
CA TRP A 133 9.68 6.04 -19.29
C TRP A 133 9.57 4.51 -19.21
N LEU A 134 9.98 3.79 -20.25
CA LEU A 134 10.06 2.33 -20.24
C LEU A 134 10.95 1.82 -19.10
N ASP A 135 12.15 2.40 -18.98
CA ASP A 135 13.14 1.98 -17.97
C ASP A 135 12.61 2.21 -16.55
N ARG A 136 11.99 3.38 -16.31
CA ARG A 136 11.31 3.66 -15.03
C ARG A 136 10.23 2.63 -14.75
N LEU A 137 9.39 2.32 -15.72
CA LEU A 137 8.25 1.44 -15.52
C LEU A 137 8.67 -0.01 -15.22
N VAL A 138 9.69 -0.52 -15.93
CA VAL A 138 10.20 -1.88 -15.72
C VAL A 138 11.08 -1.98 -14.48
N GLN A 139 12.04 -1.06 -14.30
CA GLN A 139 13.05 -1.18 -13.25
C GLN A 139 12.64 -0.58 -11.91
N VAL A 140 11.95 0.56 -11.91
CA VAL A 140 11.61 1.30 -10.68
C VAL A 140 10.24 0.88 -10.15
N ASN A 141 9.27 0.61 -11.04
CA ASN A 141 7.92 0.24 -10.63
C ASN A 141 7.73 -1.28 -10.62
N GLY A 142 8.06 -1.98 -11.70
CA GLY A 142 7.84 -3.43 -11.84
C GLY A 142 8.71 -4.28 -10.91
N ARG A 143 10.04 -4.10 -10.93
CA ARG A 143 10.98 -4.95 -10.19
C ARG A 143 10.76 -4.92 -8.66
N PRO A 144 10.57 -3.76 -7.99
CA PRO A 144 10.32 -3.76 -6.54
C PRO A 144 8.98 -4.41 -6.18
N LEU A 145 7.95 -4.30 -7.01
CA LEU A 145 6.66 -4.98 -6.80
C LEU A 145 6.75 -6.49 -6.95
N MET A 146 7.69 -6.99 -7.75
CA MET A 146 7.97 -8.43 -7.85
C MET A 146 8.76 -8.96 -6.65
N LEU A 147 9.66 -8.15 -6.09
CA LEU A 147 10.56 -8.54 -4.98
C LEU A 147 9.93 -8.34 -3.60
N ALA A 148 9.01 -7.40 -3.45
CA ALA A 148 8.29 -7.18 -2.21
C ALA A 148 7.24 -8.29 -2.02
N GLU A 149 7.67 -9.36 -1.33
CA GLU A 149 6.83 -10.39 -0.69
C GLU A 149 5.86 -11.11 -1.63
N GLU A 150 6.34 -12.12 -2.39
CA GLU A 150 5.52 -13.12 -3.11
C GLU A 150 4.16 -12.58 -3.61
N HIS A 151 4.20 -11.40 -4.25
CA HIS A 151 2.96 -10.67 -4.51
C HIS A 151 2.13 -11.54 -5.46
N PRO A 152 0.82 -11.74 -5.23
CA PRO A 152 -0.03 -12.56 -6.12
C PRO A 152 -0.02 -12.09 -7.57
N ASN A 153 0.42 -10.84 -7.82
CA ASN A 153 0.48 -10.21 -9.12
C ASN A 153 1.89 -10.19 -9.74
N SER A 154 2.90 -10.75 -9.07
CA SER A 154 4.30 -10.77 -9.53
C SER A 154 4.44 -11.37 -10.94
N GLN A 155 3.71 -12.46 -11.22
CA GLN A 155 3.69 -13.08 -12.53
C GLN A 155 3.04 -12.16 -13.59
N SER A 156 1.94 -11.47 -13.23
CA SER A 156 1.27 -10.50 -14.13
C SER A 156 2.20 -9.34 -14.47
N ILE A 157 2.89 -8.79 -13.47
CA ILE A 157 3.89 -7.72 -13.64
C ILE A 157 5.01 -8.20 -14.57
N SER A 158 5.59 -9.38 -14.30
CA SER A 158 6.66 -9.94 -15.12
C SER A 158 6.25 -10.13 -16.58
N ARG A 159 5.04 -10.65 -16.82
CA ARG A 159 4.50 -10.82 -18.18
C ARG A 159 4.33 -9.48 -18.88
N LYS A 160 3.75 -8.49 -18.21
CA LYS A 160 3.54 -7.14 -18.78
C LYS A 160 4.88 -6.43 -19.05
N SER A 161 5.84 -6.50 -18.13
CA SER A 161 7.19 -5.94 -18.33
C SER A 161 7.93 -6.58 -19.50
N SER A 162 7.79 -7.90 -19.67
CA SER A 162 8.37 -8.62 -20.82
C SER A 162 7.70 -8.22 -22.14
N LEU A 163 6.37 -8.09 -22.13
CA LEU A 163 5.61 -7.61 -23.28
C LEU A 163 6.04 -6.21 -23.71
N LEU A 164 6.15 -5.27 -22.76
CA LEU A 164 6.61 -3.91 -23.01
C LEU A 164 8.00 -3.89 -23.64
N SER A 165 8.94 -4.63 -23.05
CA SER A 165 10.32 -4.70 -23.54
C SER A 165 10.39 -5.31 -24.95
N SER A 166 9.58 -6.34 -25.22
CA SER A 166 9.51 -6.98 -26.54
C SER A 166 8.88 -6.07 -27.59
N ARG A 167 7.74 -5.43 -27.27
CA ARG A 167 7.06 -4.46 -28.14
C ARG A 167 7.97 -3.27 -28.47
N TRP A 168 8.66 -2.75 -27.46
CA TRP A 168 9.59 -1.64 -27.63
C TRP A 168 10.74 -2.00 -28.57
N ARG A 169 11.39 -3.15 -28.38
CA ARG A 169 12.46 -3.60 -29.29
C ARG A 169 11.97 -3.73 -30.73
N ARG A 170 10.80 -4.34 -30.93
CA ARG A 170 10.18 -4.44 -32.27
C ARG A 170 9.88 -3.09 -32.89
N LEU A 171 9.45 -2.11 -32.08
CA LEU A 171 9.21 -0.75 -32.56
C LEU A 171 10.53 -0.09 -32.99
N GLN A 172 11.59 -0.24 -32.19
CA GLN A 172 12.93 0.25 -32.54
C GLN A 172 13.42 -0.32 -33.87
N ASP A 173 13.30 -1.64 -34.06
CA ASP A 173 13.70 -2.31 -35.30
C ASP A 173 12.93 -1.78 -36.51
N LYS A 174 11.60 -1.61 -36.37
CA LYS A 174 10.74 -1.09 -37.44
C LYS A 174 11.01 0.38 -37.75
N MET A 175 11.24 1.19 -36.72
CA MET A 175 11.57 2.60 -36.88
C MET A 175 12.90 2.74 -37.63
N ALA A 176 13.91 1.95 -37.25
CA ALA A 176 15.21 1.92 -37.91
C ALA A 176 15.11 1.51 -39.40
N ASP A 177 14.40 0.41 -39.70
CA ASP A 177 14.19 -0.06 -41.08
C ASP A 177 13.51 1.01 -41.95
N ARG A 178 12.47 1.67 -41.43
CA ARG A 178 11.82 2.77 -42.14
C ARG A 178 12.76 3.97 -42.34
N GLY A 179 13.57 4.29 -41.33
CA GLY A 179 14.55 5.36 -41.41
C GLY A 179 15.58 5.12 -42.51
N ASP A 180 16.09 3.89 -42.61
CA ASP A 180 17.04 3.51 -43.65
C ASP A 180 16.42 3.64 -45.05
N LYS A 181 15.19 3.16 -45.22
CA LYS A 181 14.46 3.29 -46.49
C LYS A 181 14.20 4.74 -46.89
N LEU A 182 13.81 5.60 -45.94
CA LEU A 182 13.60 7.02 -46.19
C LEU A 182 14.90 7.74 -46.57
N ARG A 183 16.01 7.42 -45.90
CA ARG A 183 17.33 7.98 -46.23
C ARG A 183 17.79 7.54 -47.61
N GLN A 184 17.62 6.26 -47.96
CA GLN A 184 17.94 5.75 -49.29
C GLN A 184 17.11 6.41 -50.39
N ALA A 185 15.79 6.51 -50.21
CA ALA A 185 14.90 7.20 -51.15
C ALA A 185 15.28 8.68 -51.30
N GLY A 186 15.64 9.36 -50.21
CA GLY A 186 16.11 10.74 -50.23
C GLY A 186 17.41 10.93 -51.02
N GLN A 187 18.36 10.02 -50.87
CA GLN A 187 19.60 10.04 -51.64
C GLN A 187 19.36 9.78 -53.13
N GLN A 188 18.43 8.87 -53.46
CA GLN A 188 18.06 8.57 -54.85
C GLN A 188 17.42 9.78 -55.55
N GLU A 189 16.51 10.49 -54.89
CA GLU A 189 15.88 11.70 -55.45
C GLU A 189 16.92 12.79 -55.72
N GLN A 190 17.81 13.06 -54.75
CA GLN A 190 18.90 14.03 -54.93
C GLN A 190 19.85 13.66 -56.08
N LEU A 191 20.18 12.38 -56.24
CA LEU A 191 21.02 11.93 -57.35
C LEU A 191 20.30 12.10 -58.69
N MET A 192 19.01 11.75 -58.77
CA MET A 192 18.23 11.93 -59.99
C MET A 192 18.16 13.40 -60.41
N GLU A 193 17.95 14.31 -59.47
CA GLU A 193 17.98 15.75 -59.73
C GLU A 193 19.34 16.17 -60.33
N LEU A 194 20.46 15.80 -59.70
CA LEU A 194 21.81 16.13 -60.19
C LEU A 194 22.08 15.64 -61.61
N LEU A 195 21.71 14.40 -61.92
CA LEU A 195 21.88 13.83 -63.26
C LEU A 195 21.02 14.55 -64.30
N GLN A 196 19.86 15.05 -63.89
CA GLN A 196 18.96 15.81 -64.75
C GLN A 196 19.59 17.16 -65.12
N TRP A 197 20.21 17.85 -64.14
CA TRP A 197 20.97 19.08 -64.38
C TRP A 197 22.13 18.86 -65.35
N GLU A 198 22.92 17.79 -65.20
CA GLU A 198 24.04 17.48 -66.11
C GLU A 198 23.59 17.21 -67.56
N CYS A 199 22.37 16.69 -67.76
CA CYS A 199 21.82 16.43 -69.09
C CYS A 199 21.23 17.69 -69.75
N GLU A 200 20.83 18.70 -68.99
CA GLU A 200 20.32 19.98 -69.51
C GLU A 200 21.47 20.93 -69.89
N ASP A 201 22.65 20.76 -69.28
CA ASP A 201 23.85 21.56 -69.53
C ASP A 201 24.70 21.09 -70.74
N LEU A 202 24.32 19.98 -71.40
CA LEU A 202 24.98 19.39 -72.59
C LEU A 202 24.17 19.62 -73.88
#